data_AF-A0A0F9TL91-F1
#
_entry.id   AF-A0A0F9TL91-F1
#
_cell.length_a   1.000
_cell.length_b   1.000
_cell.length_c   1.000
_cell.angle_alpha   90.00
_cell.angle_beta   90.00
_cell.angle_gamma   90.00
#
_symmetry.space_group_name_H-M   'P 1'
#
loop_
_entity.id
_entity.type
_entity.pdbx_description
1 polymer ?
#
loop_
_entity_poly.entity_id
_entity_poly.type
_entity_poly.pdbx_seq_one_letter_code
_entity_poly.pdbx_strand_id
1 'polypeptide(L)'
;MVKGFTHKVGYHCESSAMRDLFEFYGYSITEAMAFGLDATMGFGFFDSTNTMPFIPESEVPFFLGGKQGTIEPNSLACRLLGIILRKQSFSSADKAWAESKKLINQDVPLILQIDLGYLPYFEEEENIHFGGHAITLAGYDEEKGISLIGDSEFEGFQEVSIEQLKKGRSYEHGPKFMRPNNTQYSMKRRQDGKHPPLSAGAKLAIQKVVNNMLRPSMNNIGI
;
A
#
# COMPACT_ATOMS: atom_id res chain seq x y z
N MET A 1 13.79 15.38 0.58
CA MET A 1 12.34 15.13 0.36
C MET A 1 12.02 15.36 -1.11
N VAL A 2 11.15 14.56 -1.69
CA VAL A 2 10.65 14.68 -3.06
C VAL A 2 9.91 16.00 -3.20
N LYS A 3 10.31 16.82 -4.18
CA LYS A 3 9.77 18.16 -4.36
C LYS A 3 8.31 18.12 -4.83
N GLY A 4 7.41 18.77 -4.08
CA GLY A 4 6.00 18.88 -4.44
C GLY A 4 5.16 17.63 -4.14
N PHE A 5 5.73 16.63 -3.47
CA PHE A 5 4.96 15.50 -2.95
C PHE A 5 4.20 15.92 -1.68
N THR A 6 2.92 15.60 -1.61
CA THR A 6 2.03 15.94 -0.51
C THR A 6 1.32 14.71 0.00
N HIS A 7 1.04 14.69 1.29
CA HIS A 7 0.29 13.63 1.96
C HIS A 7 -1.00 14.20 2.56
N LYS A 8 -2.05 13.38 2.60
CA LYS A 8 -3.33 13.70 3.24
C LYS A 8 -3.82 12.50 4.04
N VAL A 9 -4.57 12.76 5.11
CA VAL A 9 -5.27 11.71 5.86
C VAL A 9 -6.25 10.98 4.94
N GLY A 10 -6.49 9.70 5.22
CA GLY A 10 -7.45 8.85 4.54
C GLY A 10 -7.89 7.70 5.43
N TYR A 11 -8.65 6.76 4.86
CA TYR A 11 -9.25 5.68 5.64
C TYR A 11 -8.60 4.32 5.41
N HIS A 12 -8.08 4.09 4.20
CA HIS A 12 -7.48 2.82 3.83
C HIS A 12 -6.08 3.05 3.29
N CYS A 13 -5.10 2.41 3.91
CA CYS A 13 -3.67 2.67 3.74
C CYS A 13 -3.23 2.58 2.26
N GLU A 14 -3.58 1.51 1.55
CA GLU A 14 -3.21 1.36 0.13
C GLU A 14 -3.86 2.41 -0.78
N SER A 15 -5.17 2.71 -0.61
CA SER A 15 -5.85 3.69 -1.48
C SER A 15 -5.41 5.12 -1.19
N SER A 16 -5.11 5.43 0.07
CA SER A 16 -4.56 6.72 0.48
C SER A 16 -3.17 6.93 -0.13
N ALA A 17 -2.30 5.93 -0.02
CA ALA A 17 -0.96 5.97 -0.61
C ALA A 17 -1.02 6.09 -2.15
N MET A 18 -1.93 5.36 -2.80
CA MET A 18 -2.16 5.49 -4.25
C MET A 18 -2.65 6.88 -4.64
N ARG A 19 -3.61 7.47 -3.88
CA ARG A 19 -4.11 8.83 -4.11
C ARG A 19 -2.97 9.85 -4.07
N ASP A 20 -2.10 9.78 -3.08
CA ASP A 20 -0.98 10.73 -2.94
C ASP A 20 -0.02 10.66 -4.13
N LEU A 21 0.33 9.44 -4.57
CA LEU A 21 1.15 9.27 -5.76
C LEU A 21 0.42 9.75 -7.03
N PHE A 22 -0.88 9.47 -7.18
CA PHE A 22 -1.65 9.96 -8.33
C PHE A 22 -1.69 11.48 -8.38
N GLU A 23 -1.89 12.14 -7.24
CA GLU A 23 -1.88 13.61 -7.14
C GLU A 23 -0.51 14.19 -7.51
N PHE A 24 0.58 13.56 -7.03
CA PHE A 24 1.94 13.92 -7.44
C PHE A 24 2.16 13.80 -8.95
N TYR A 25 1.60 12.77 -9.57
CA TYR A 25 1.59 12.61 -11.02
C TYR A 25 0.46 13.39 -11.71
N GLY A 26 -0.10 14.43 -11.07
CA GLY A 26 -1.02 15.40 -11.67
C GLY A 26 -2.45 14.93 -11.85
N TYR A 27 -2.85 13.86 -11.17
CA TYR A 27 -4.22 13.36 -11.17
C TYR A 27 -4.88 13.67 -9.82
N SER A 28 -5.60 14.79 -9.77
CA SER A 28 -6.40 15.17 -8.60
C SER A 28 -7.67 14.32 -8.50
N ILE A 29 -7.54 13.13 -7.93
CA ILE A 29 -8.67 12.24 -7.64
C ILE A 29 -8.83 12.05 -6.14
N THR A 30 -10.05 11.74 -5.69
CA THR A 30 -10.30 11.42 -4.28
C THR A 30 -9.81 10.02 -3.93
N GLU A 31 -9.61 9.74 -2.63
CA GLU A 31 -9.32 8.37 -2.17
C GLU A 31 -10.41 7.39 -2.64
N ALA A 32 -11.68 7.77 -2.53
CA ALA A 32 -12.80 6.95 -2.99
C ALA A 32 -12.73 6.62 -4.49
N MET A 33 -12.27 7.56 -5.32
CA MET A 33 -12.03 7.30 -6.74
C MET A 33 -10.85 6.35 -6.95
N ALA A 34 -9.73 6.54 -6.24
CA ALA A 34 -8.58 5.64 -6.30
C ALA A 34 -8.97 4.21 -5.93
N PHE A 35 -9.67 4.05 -4.80
CA PHE A 35 -10.18 2.76 -4.30
C PHE A 35 -11.16 2.11 -5.28
N GLY A 36 -12.15 2.88 -5.76
CA GLY A 36 -13.16 2.36 -6.70
C GLY A 36 -12.57 1.94 -8.04
N LEU A 37 -11.62 2.71 -8.58
CA LEU A 37 -10.97 2.41 -9.87
C LEU A 37 -9.97 1.26 -9.79
N ASP A 38 -9.41 0.97 -8.62
CA ASP A 38 -8.55 -0.20 -8.43
C ASP A 38 -9.34 -1.51 -8.60
N ALA A 39 -10.65 -1.45 -8.30
CA ALA A 39 -11.64 -2.50 -8.58
C ALA A 39 -11.37 -3.83 -7.87
N THR A 40 -10.82 -3.73 -6.68
CA THR A 40 -10.45 -4.86 -5.80
C THR A 40 -11.36 -5.02 -4.60
N MET A 41 -12.37 -4.15 -4.44
CA MET A 41 -13.37 -4.30 -3.38
C MET A 41 -14.10 -5.63 -3.54
N GLY A 42 -14.34 -6.30 -2.41
CA GLY A 42 -15.00 -7.59 -2.32
C GLY A 42 -15.14 -7.97 -0.85
N PHE A 43 -15.55 -9.22 -0.57
CA PHE A 43 -15.45 -9.78 0.78
C PHE A 43 -14.68 -11.10 0.74
N GLY A 44 -13.80 -11.30 1.72
CA GLY A 44 -13.10 -12.56 1.95
C GLY A 44 -13.21 -12.94 3.42
N PHE A 45 -13.41 -14.23 3.68
CA PHE A 45 -13.36 -14.78 5.03
C PHE A 45 -11.95 -15.35 5.24
N PHE A 46 -11.28 -14.90 6.29
CA PHE A 46 -9.93 -15.36 6.64
C PHE A 46 -9.98 -16.04 8.00
N ASP A 47 -9.54 -17.28 8.11
CA ASP A 47 -9.42 -17.99 9.39
C ASP A 47 -8.47 -17.24 10.33
N SER A 48 -9.05 -16.65 11.37
CA SER A 48 -8.31 -15.87 12.36
C SER A 48 -7.78 -16.73 13.52
N THR A 49 -8.17 -18.00 13.63
CA THR A 49 -7.93 -18.85 14.81
C THR A 49 -6.45 -19.18 15.05
N ASN A 50 -5.63 -19.23 13.98
CA ASN A 50 -4.22 -19.59 14.07
C ASN A 50 -3.30 -18.78 13.15
N THR A 51 -3.84 -17.86 12.34
CA THR A 51 -3.06 -17.17 11.29
C THR A 51 -3.00 -15.65 11.44
N MET A 52 -3.84 -15.05 12.30
CA MET A 52 -3.91 -13.60 12.49
C MET A 52 -3.95 -13.24 13.99
N PRO A 53 -2.82 -13.40 14.72
CA PRO A 53 -2.77 -13.21 16.18
C PRO A 53 -3.02 -11.75 16.61
N PHE A 54 -3.03 -10.79 15.68
CA PHE A 54 -3.31 -9.39 15.92
C PHE A 54 -4.82 -9.05 15.96
N ILE A 55 -5.67 -9.99 15.54
CA ILE A 55 -7.12 -9.83 15.69
C ILE A 55 -7.45 -10.34 17.08
N PRO A 56 -8.06 -9.51 17.96
CA PRO A 56 -8.48 -9.96 19.28
C PRO A 56 -9.26 -11.27 19.17
N GLU A 57 -9.10 -12.18 20.14
CA GLU A 57 -9.90 -13.41 20.20
C GLU A 57 -11.38 -13.03 20.03
N SER A 58 -11.90 -13.34 18.85
CA SER A 58 -13.25 -13.00 18.43
C SER A 58 -14.09 -14.25 18.61
N GLU A 59 -15.33 -14.09 19.10
CA GLU A 59 -16.29 -15.20 19.20
C GLU A 59 -16.51 -15.89 17.83
N VAL A 60 -16.24 -15.17 16.73
CA VAL A 60 -16.22 -15.72 15.37
C VAL A 60 -14.79 -16.04 14.90
N PRO A 61 -14.53 -17.27 14.42
CA PRO A 61 -13.19 -17.76 14.04
C PRO A 61 -12.69 -17.22 12.69
N PHE A 62 -13.22 -16.08 12.23
CA PHE A 62 -12.84 -15.51 10.95
C PHE A 62 -12.83 -13.98 10.95
N PHE A 63 -11.95 -13.40 10.14
CA PHE A 63 -11.92 -11.99 9.78
C PHE A 63 -12.61 -11.76 8.44
N LEU A 64 -13.39 -10.68 8.35
CA LEU A 64 -14.02 -10.24 7.11
C LEU A 64 -13.18 -9.11 6.48
N GLY A 65 -12.42 -9.45 5.44
CA GLY A 65 -11.65 -8.45 4.69
C GLY A 65 -12.48 -7.81 3.57
N GLY A 66 -12.36 -6.48 3.39
CA GLY A 66 -13.12 -5.69 2.41
C GLY A 66 -12.46 -5.50 1.03
N LYS A 67 -11.25 -6.03 0.84
CA LYS A 67 -10.49 -5.93 -0.40
C LYS A 67 -9.84 -7.28 -0.73
N GLN A 68 -10.16 -7.81 -1.90
CA GLN A 68 -9.73 -9.15 -2.34
C GLN A 68 -8.38 -9.16 -3.09
N GLY A 69 -7.59 -8.10 -3.03
CA GLY A 69 -6.26 -8.08 -3.66
C GLY A 69 -5.48 -6.82 -3.33
N THR A 70 -4.15 -6.92 -3.36
CA THR A 70 -3.22 -5.83 -3.04
C THR A 70 -2.89 -4.99 -4.27
N ILE A 71 -2.07 -3.94 -4.07
CA ILE A 71 -1.49 -3.17 -5.17
C ILE A 71 -0.66 -4.10 -6.09
N GLU A 72 -1.05 -4.20 -7.36
CA GLU A 72 -0.38 -5.05 -8.36
C GLU A 72 -0.05 -4.27 -9.66
N PRO A 73 1.02 -4.63 -10.40
CA PRO A 73 1.45 -3.91 -11.61
C PRO A 73 0.38 -3.78 -12.71
N ASN A 74 -0.66 -4.61 -12.69
CA ASN A 74 -1.79 -4.56 -13.62
C ASN A 74 -3.01 -3.75 -13.10
N SER A 75 -2.82 -2.97 -12.02
CA SER A 75 -3.85 -2.11 -11.41
C SER A 75 -4.69 -1.38 -12.45
N LEU A 76 -6.01 -1.49 -12.33
CA LEU A 76 -6.94 -0.86 -13.25
C LEU A 76 -6.86 0.67 -13.14
N ALA A 77 -6.80 1.21 -11.92
CA ALA A 77 -6.63 2.64 -11.68
C ALA A 77 -5.40 3.19 -12.40
N CYS A 78 -4.23 2.54 -12.23
CA CYS A 78 -3.00 2.97 -12.89
C CYS A 78 -3.14 2.96 -14.41
N ARG A 79 -3.71 1.91 -15.00
CA ARG A 79 -3.91 1.83 -16.46
C ARG A 79 -4.85 2.92 -16.98
N LEU A 80 -5.92 3.24 -16.26
CA LEU A 80 -6.89 4.27 -16.64
C LEU A 80 -6.34 5.69 -16.55
N LEU A 81 -5.38 5.90 -15.66
CA LEU A 81 -4.68 7.18 -15.51
C LEU A 81 -3.39 7.23 -16.34
N GLY A 82 -3.11 6.23 -17.18
CA GLY A 82 -1.87 6.21 -17.96
C GLY A 82 -0.62 6.22 -17.07
N ILE A 83 -0.69 5.58 -15.90
CA ILE A 83 0.41 5.36 -14.97
C ILE A 83 0.93 3.93 -15.15
N ILE A 84 2.25 3.80 -15.20
CA ILE A 84 2.95 2.53 -15.10
C ILE A 84 3.35 2.35 -13.64
N LEU A 85 2.81 1.31 -13.02
CA LEU A 85 3.13 0.90 -11.67
C LEU A 85 4.19 -0.21 -11.71
N ARG A 86 5.28 -0.04 -10.98
CA ARG A 86 6.35 -1.04 -10.84
C ARG A 86 6.42 -1.50 -9.40
N LYS A 87 6.18 -2.80 -9.18
CA LYS A 87 6.40 -3.50 -7.91
C LYS A 87 7.81 -4.07 -7.88
N GLN A 88 8.53 -3.87 -6.78
CA GLN A 88 9.85 -4.46 -6.53
C GLN A 88 9.87 -5.02 -5.10
N SER A 89 10.40 -6.24 -4.93
CA SER A 89 10.61 -6.87 -3.63
C SER A 89 12.07 -7.30 -3.52
N PHE A 90 12.61 -7.36 -2.31
CA PHE A 90 14.03 -7.59 -2.08
C PHE A 90 14.24 -8.55 -0.91
N SER A 91 15.25 -9.41 -1.02
CA SER A 91 15.67 -10.30 0.07
C SER A 91 16.58 -9.63 1.10
N SER A 92 17.04 -8.40 0.85
CA SER A 92 17.94 -7.65 1.73
C SER A 92 17.38 -6.25 1.97
N ALA A 93 17.20 -5.91 3.25
CA ALA A 93 16.72 -4.60 3.68
C ALA A 93 17.66 -3.47 3.22
N ASP A 94 18.98 -3.69 3.24
CA ASP A 94 19.97 -2.72 2.76
C ASP A 94 19.84 -2.47 1.27
N LYS A 95 19.67 -3.52 0.46
CA LYS A 95 19.47 -3.38 -0.98
C LYS A 95 18.15 -2.67 -1.29
N ALA A 96 17.09 -3.01 -0.56
CA ALA A 96 15.80 -2.34 -0.70
C ALA A 96 15.91 -0.85 -0.39
N TRP A 97 16.53 -0.50 0.73
CA TRP A 97 16.74 0.89 1.14
C TRP A 97 17.62 1.66 0.15
N ALA A 98 18.69 1.06 -0.36
CA ALA A 98 19.55 1.69 -1.35
C ALA A 98 18.78 2.04 -2.64
N GLU A 99 17.92 1.15 -3.14
CA GLU A 99 17.04 1.45 -4.28
C GLU A 99 15.98 2.50 -3.92
N SER A 100 15.39 2.45 -2.71
CA SER A 100 14.47 3.49 -2.24
C SER A 100 15.13 4.87 -2.28
N LYS A 101 16.33 5.01 -1.71
CA LYS A 101 17.11 6.27 -1.71
C LYS A 101 17.39 6.77 -3.12
N LYS A 102 17.80 5.88 -4.02
CA LYS A 102 18.06 6.23 -5.43
C LYS A 102 16.82 6.84 -6.09
N LEU A 103 15.64 6.27 -5.87
CA LEU A 103 14.38 6.77 -6.45
C LEU A 103 13.96 8.11 -5.82
N ILE A 104 14.08 8.24 -4.49
CA ILE A 104 13.79 9.50 -3.79
C ILE A 104 14.70 10.63 -4.27
N ASN A 105 15.98 10.34 -4.50
CA ASN A 105 16.94 11.31 -5.05
C ASN A 105 16.68 11.69 -6.52
N GLN A 106 15.77 10.98 -7.19
CA GLN A 106 15.28 11.28 -8.53
C GLN A 106 13.88 11.92 -8.51
N ASP A 107 13.45 12.44 -7.35
CA ASP A 107 12.11 12.98 -7.13
C ASP A 107 10.99 11.97 -7.44
N VAL A 108 11.21 10.69 -7.16
CA VAL A 108 10.20 9.63 -7.30
C VAL A 108 9.74 9.19 -5.91
N PRO A 109 8.51 9.56 -5.48
CA PRO A 109 7.94 9.07 -4.23
C PRO A 109 7.55 7.61 -4.38
N LEU A 110 7.53 6.89 -3.26
CA LEU A 110 7.27 5.44 -3.23
C LEU A 110 6.09 5.11 -2.34
N ILE A 111 5.44 3.99 -2.61
CA ILE A 111 4.63 3.27 -1.62
C ILE A 111 5.50 2.15 -1.09
N LEU A 112 5.57 1.98 0.23
CA LEU A 112 6.29 0.90 0.90
C LEU A 112 5.29 0.00 1.60
N GLN A 113 5.52 -1.32 1.53
CA GLN A 113 4.87 -2.25 2.46
C GLN A 113 5.72 -2.38 3.72
N ILE A 114 5.07 -2.31 4.88
CA ILE A 114 5.71 -2.38 6.19
C ILE A 114 4.81 -3.10 7.19
N ASP A 115 5.41 -3.73 8.18
CA ASP A 115 4.70 -4.21 9.35
C ASP A 115 4.36 -3.07 10.31
N LEU A 116 3.07 -2.89 10.60
CA LEU A 116 2.56 -1.78 11.41
C LEU A 116 3.21 -1.71 12.79
N GLY A 117 3.48 -2.86 13.44
CA GLY A 117 4.08 -2.90 14.78
C GLY A 117 5.52 -2.36 14.87
N TYR A 118 6.12 -1.99 13.74
CA TYR A 118 7.43 -1.32 13.70
C TYR A 118 7.36 0.20 13.57
N LEU A 119 6.15 0.77 13.51
CA LEU A 119 5.93 2.20 13.41
C LEU A 119 5.78 2.80 14.81
N PRO A 120 6.67 3.73 15.21
CA PRO A 120 6.79 4.16 16.61
C PRO A 120 5.61 5.00 17.12
N TYR A 121 4.74 5.48 16.22
CA TYR A 121 3.61 6.34 16.54
C TYR A 121 2.30 5.55 16.76
N PHE A 122 2.33 4.21 16.66
CA PHE A 122 1.22 3.33 17.03
C PHE A 122 1.47 2.67 18.41
N GLU A 123 1.63 3.50 19.46
CA GLU A 123 2.03 3.08 20.81
C GLU A 123 1.08 2.05 21.47
N GLU A 124 -0.20 2.00 21.08
CA GLU A 124 -1.18 1.03 21.60
C GLU A 124 -1.18 -0.31 20.84
N GLU A 125 -0.38 -0.43 19.79
CA GLU A 125 -0.38 -1.56 18.84
C GLU A 125 0.96 -2.32 18.82
N GLU A 126 1.82 -2.19 19.83
CA GLU A 126 3.14 -2.85 19.87
C GLU A 126 3.08 -4.39 19.69
N ASN A 127 1.93 -5.01 19.98
CA ASN A 127 1.69 -6.44 19.82
C ASN A 127 0.92 -6.80 18.53
N ILE A 128 0.55 -5.81 17.72
CA ILE A 128 -0.19 -5.98 16.46
C ILE A 128 0.82 -5.96 15.31
N HIS A 129 1.12 -7.16 14.81
CA HIS A 129 1.99 -7.34 13.65
C HIS A 129 1.17 -7.57 12.38
N PHE A 130 0.99 -6.50 11.61
CA PHE A 130 0.32 -6.51 10.31
C PHE A 130 1.28 -6.04 9.20
N GLY A 131 1.94 -7.00 8.55
CA GLY A 131 2.88 -6.79 7.44
C GLY A 131 2.31 -6.24 6.13
N GLY A 132 0.98 -6.12 6.05
CA GLY A 132 0.27 -5.65 4.87
C GLY A 132 0.08 -4.13 4.81
N HIS A 133 0.59 -3.38 5.79
CA HIS A 133 0.38 -1.93 5.86
C HIS A 133 1.14 -1.21 4.75
N ALA A 134 0.51 -0.16 4.20
CA ALA A 134 1.04 0.61 3.08
C ALA A 134 1.21 2.07 3.47
N ILE A 135 2.45 2.55 3.40
CA ILE A 135 2.83 3.95 3.67
C ILE A 135 3.49 4.57 2.44
N THR A 136 3.51 5.89 2.36
CA THR A 136 4.30 6.60 1.34
C THR A 136 5.66 6.98 1.88
N LEU A 137 6.70 6.94 1.06
CA LEU A 137 8.02 7.51 1.36
C LEU A 137 8.21 8.81 0.59
N ALA A 138 8.30 9.91 1.32
CA ALA A 138 8.48 11.25 0.76
C ALA A 138 9.94 11.71 0.78
N GLY A 139 10.77 11.15 1.65
CA GLY A 139 12.11 11.64 1.84
C GLY A 139 12.87 10.91 2.93
N TYR A 140 14.11 11.33 3.13
CA TYR A 140 14.93 10.92 4.25
C TYR A 140 15.97 12.00 4.54
N ASP A 141 16.53 11.95 5.74
CA ASP A 141 17.69 12.70 6.19
C ASP A 141 18.74 11.68 6.64
N GLU A 142 19.84 11.57 5.87
CA GLU A 142 20.88 10.58 6.15
C GLU A 142 21.68 10.93 7.41
N GLU A 143 21.91 12.22 7.68
CA GLU A 143 22.71 12.66 8.82
C GLU A 143 21.98 12.38 10.13
N LYS A 144 20.66 12.58 10.14
CA LYS A 144 19.80 12.25 11.28
C LYS A 144 19.35 10.80 11.33
N GLY A 145 19.54 10.04 10.25
CA GLY A 145 19.13 8.64 10.18
C GLY A 145 17.61 8.45 10.16
N ILE A 146 16.85 9.43 9.66
CA ILE A 146 15.37 9.42 9.66
C ILE A 146 14.79 9.40 8.24
N SER A 147 13.59 8.87 8.12
CA SER A 147 12.76 8.85 6.91
C SER A 147 11.48 9.64 7.14
N LEU A 148 10.97 10.28 6.08
CA LEU A 148 9.71 11.02 6.09
C LEU A 148 8.65 10.18 5.39
N ILE A 149 7.67 9.70 6.16
CA ILE A 149 6.65 8.78 5.67
C ILE A 149 5.25 9.39 5.81
N GLY A 150 4.39 9.19 4.81
CA GLY A 150 2.99 9.56 4.90
C GLY A 150 2.16 8.33 5.21
N ASP A 151 1.41 8.37 6.29
CA ASP A 151 0.57 7.27 6.79
C ASP A 151 -0.89 7.72 6.82
N SER A 152 -1.80 6.90 6.31
CA SER A 152 -3.20 7.28 6.09
C SER A 152 -3.89 7.83 7.34
N GLU A 153 -3.49 7.40 8.53
CA GLU A 153 -4.13 7.79 9.78
C GLU A 153 -3.63 9.13 10.35
N PHE A 154 -2.51 9.65 9.85
CA PHE A 154 -1.82 10.78 10.46
C PHE A 154 -1.70 11.99 9.52
N GLU A 155 -1.80 13.18 10.09
CA GLU A 155 -1.60 14.41 9.34
C GLU A 155 -0.10 14.66 9.10
N GLY A 156 0.25 15.05 7.87
CA GLY A 156 1.63 15.36 7.51
C GLY A 156 2.54 14.13 7.44
N PHE A 157 3.84 14.37 7.29
CA PHE A 157 4.83 13.31 7.23
C PHE A 157 5.34 12.97 8.63
N GLN A 158 5.29 11.70 8.99
CA GLN A 158 5.87 11.19 10.23
C GLN A 158 7.36 10.91 10.03
N GLU A 159 8.14 11.13 11.08
CA GLU A 159 9.56 10.78 11.11
C GLU A 159 9.74 9.38 11.68
N VAL A 160 10.36 8.49 10.91
CA VAL A 160 10.67 7.12 11.35
C VAL A 160 12.14 6.84 11.10
N SER A 161 12.83 6.26 12.07
CA SER A 161 14.25 5.93 11.89
C SER A 161 14.43 4.96 10.72
N ILE A 162 15.48 5.17 9.92
CA ILE A 162 15.80 4.31 8.77
C ILE A 162 15.98 2.86 9.21
N GLU A 163 16.56 2.64 10.39
CA GLU A 163 16.75 1.30 10.95
C GLU A 163 15.42 0.61 11.29
N GLN A 164 14.48 1.29 11.95
CA GLN A 164 13.15 0.73 12.23
C GLN A 164 12.38 0.48 10.94
N LEU A 165 12.41 1.42 9.99
CA LEU A 165 11.78 1.26 8.69
C LEU A 165 12.31 0.00 7.97
N LYS A 166 13.63 -0.21 7.97
CA LYS A 166 14.25 -1.42 7.40
C LYS A 166 13.81 -2.69 8.11
N LYS A 167 13.77 -2.69 9.45
CA LYS A 167 13.30 -3.84 10.25
C LYS A 167 11.88 -4.21 9.89
N GLY A 168 10.94 -3.25 9.96
CA GLY A 168 9.53 -3.49 9.66
C GLY A 168 9.28 -3.94 8.23
N ARG A 169 10.02 -3.41 7.25
CA ARG A 169 9.95 -3.83 5.84
C ARG A 169 10.49 -5.23 5.58
N SER A 170 11.42 -5.70 6.40
CA SER A 170 12.04 -7.03 6.26
C SER A 170 11.43 -8.10 7.15
N TYR A 171 10.44 -7.73 7.97
CA TYR A 171 9.90 -8.62 8.99
C TYR A 171 9.16 -9.80 8.36
N GLU A 172 9.33 -10.99 8.95
CA GLU A 172 8.80 -12.25 8.41
C GLU A 172 7.77 -12.93 9.32
N HIS A 173 7.19 -12.20 10.26
CA HIS A 173 6.12 -12.74 11.10
C HIS A 173 4.79 -12.80 10.37
N GLY A 174 3.89 -13.63 10.87
CA GLY A 174 2.58 -13.86 10.29
C GLY A 174 2.61 -14.64 8.95
N PRO A 175 1.42 -14.81 8.34
CA PRO A 175 1.23 -15.54 7.10
C PRO A 175 2.07 -14.98 5.96
N LYS A 176 2.66 -15.87 5.16
CA LYS A 176 3.58 -15.51 4.07
C LYS A 176 3.00 -14.47 3.09
N PHE A 177 1.69 -14.51 2.84
CA PHE A 177 1.01 -13.59 1.93
C PHE A 177 0.86 -12.16 2.47
N MET A 178 1.01 -11.95 3.80
CA MET A 178 0.99 -10.64 4.44
C MET A 178 2.39 -10.11 4.76
N ARG A 179 3.46 -10.86 4.49
CA ARG A 179 4.82 -10.37 4.77
C ARG A 179 5.16 -9.21 3.83
N PRO A 180 5.77 -8.12 4.33
CA PRO A 180 6.11 -6.97 3.49
C PRO A 180 7.17 -7.30 2.42
N ASN A 181 8.09 -8.24 2.69
CA ASN A 181 9.12 -8.71 1.75
C ASN A 181 9.98 -7.59 1.13
N ASN A 182 10.23 -6.53 1.92
CA ASN A 182 10.85 -5.27 1.49
C ASN A 182 10.20 -4.66 0.24
N THR A 183 8.90 -4.90 0.04
CA THR A 183 8.20 -4.50 -1.17
C THR A 183 8.04 -2.99 -1.23
N GLN A 184 8.29 -2.44 -2.42
CA GLN A 184 8.04 -1.05 -2.74
C GLN A 184 7.40 -0.92 -4.12
N TYR A 185 6.66 0.16 -4.29
CA TYR A 185 6.01 0.52 -5.52
C TYR A 185 6.46 1.90 -5.97
N SER A 186 6.84 2.00 -7.24
CA SER A 186 7.07 3.28 -7.91
C SER A 186 6.09 3.43 -9.05
N MET A 187 5.67 4.66 -9.30
CA MET A 187 4.83 5.02 -10.43
C MET A 187 5.64 5.85 -11.42
N LYS A 188 5.23 5.83 -12.69
CA LYS A 188 5.69 6.78 -13.71
C LYS A 188 4.57 7.02 -14.70
N ARG A 189 4.48 8.25 -15.23
CA ARG A 189 3.57 8.52 -16.36
C ARG A 189 4.02 7.72 -17.59
N ARG A 190 3.06 7.22 -18.35
CA ARG A 190 3.34 6.71 -19.70
C ARG A 190 3.81 7.86 -20.58
N GLN A 191 4.91 7.65 -21.28
CA GLN A 191 5.48 8.66 -22.18
C GLN A 191 4.59 8.91 -23.41
N ASP A 192 3.78 7.93 -23.82
CA ASP A 192 2.86 8.07 -24.95
C ASP A 192 1.58 8.84 -24.60
N GLY A 193 1.35 9.18 -23.32
CA GLY A 193 0.13 9.85 -22.84
C GLY A 193 -1.14 9.03 -23.04
N LYS A 194 -1.06 7.78 -23.51
CA LYS A 194 -2.24 6.99 -23.86
C LYS A 194 -2.85 6.40 -22.60
N HIS A 195 -4.14 6.65 -22.43
CA HIS A 195 -4.96 5.95 -21.45
C HIS A 195 -6.37 5.72 -22.01
N PRO A 196 -7.06 4.65 -21.60
CA PRO A 196 -8.45 4.45 -21.98
C PRO A 196 -9.36 5.58 -21.46
N PRO A 197 -10.56 5.76 -22.04
CA PRO A 197 -11.56 6.65 -21.47
C PRO A 197 -11.95 6.22 -20.05
N LEU A 198 -11.99 7.18 -19.12
CA LEU A 198 -12.32 6.90 -17.72
C LEU A 198 -13.70 6.25 -17.55
N SER A 199 -14.67 6.63 -18.38
CA SER A 199 -16.04 6.06 -18.38
C SER A 199 -16.04 4.55 -18.67
N ALA A 200 -15.26 4.10 -19.65
CA ALA A 200 -15.09 2.67 -19.95
C ALA A 200 -14.40 1.95 -18.79
N GLY A 201 -13.42 2.61 -18.17
CA GLY A 201 -12.73 2.13 -16.98
C GLY A 201 -13.64 1.96 -15.76
N ALA A 202 -14.49 2.95 -15.47
CA ALA A 202 -15.45 2.91 -14.38
C ALA A 202 -16.46 1.77 -14.58
N LYS A 203 -16.96 1.57 -15.80
CA LYS A 203 -17.85 0.43 -16.11
C LYS A 203 -17.16 -0.91 -15.82
N LEU A 204 -15.90 -1.07 -16.26
CA LEU A 204 -15.13 -2.28 -15.99
C LEU A 204 -14.85 -2.46 -14.49
N ALA A 205 -14.56 -1.38 -13.76
CA ALA A 205 -14.33 -1.41 -12.33
C ALA A 205 -15.58 -1.90 -11.58
N ILE A 206 -16.75 -1.35 -11.90
CA ILE A 206 -18.04 -1.80 -11.34
C ILE A 206 -18.28 -3.28 -11.64
N GLN A 207 -18.08 -3.71 -12.88
CA GLN A 207 -18.23 -5.12 -13.27
C GLN A 207 -17.31 -6.05 -12.47
N LYS A 208 -16.05 -5.65 -12.25
CA LYS A 208 -15.10 -6.40 -11.43
C LYS A 208 -15.54 -6.48 -9.98
N VAL A 209 -15.95 -5.37 -9.37
CA VAL A 209 -16.43 -5.36 -7.97
C VAL A 209 -17.66 -6.24 -7.83
N VAL A 210 -18.65 -6.11 -8.73
CA VAL A 210 -19.85 -6.99 -8.74
C VAL A 210 -19.44 -8.46 -8.83
N ASN A 211 -18.48 -8.80 -9.69
CA ASN A 211 -17.98 -10.17 -9.79
C ASN A 211 -17.28 -10.64 -8.51
N ASN A 212 -16.43 -9.82 -7.88
CA ASN A 212 -15.77 -10.15 -6.61
C ASN A 212 -16.78 -10.39 -5.49
N MET A 213 -17.89 -9.63 -5.49
CA MET A 213 -18.99 -9.78 -4.53
C MET A 213 -19.84 -11.02 -4.81
N LEU A 214 -20.14 -11.33 -6.07
CA LEU A 214 -20.99 -12.48 -6.43
C LEU A 214 -20.21 -13.81 -6.46
N ARG A 215 -18.89 -13.74 -6.64
CA ARG A 215 -17.98 -14.88 -6.80
C ARG A 215 -16.70 -14.62 -6.00
N PRO A 216 -16.78 -14.57 -4.66
CA PRO A 216 -15.59 -14.39 -3.83
C PRO A 216 -14.59 -15.50 -4.16
N SER A 217 -13.36 -15.12 -4.48
CA SER A 217 -12.33 -16.07 -4.90
C SER A 217 -12.02 -17.04 -3.76
N MET A 218 -12.28 -18.34 -3.94
CA MET A 218 -11.96 -19.36 -2.93
C MET A 218 -10.47 -19.44 -2.60
N ASN A 219 -9.59 -19.01 -3.51
CA ASN A 219 -8.14 -18.98 -3.26
C ASN A 219 -7.71 -17.84 -2.32
N ASN A 220 -8.60 -16.86 -2.07
CA ASN A 220 -8.42 -15.80 -1.08
C ASN A 220 -9.35 -15.97 0.13
N ILE A 221 -10.10 -17.07 0.18
CA ILE A 221 -10.77 -17.49 1.40
C ILE A 221 -9.64 -18.17 2.18
N GLY A 222 -9.25 -17.60 3.31
CA GLY A 222 -8.43 -18.32 4.27
C GLY A 222 -9.28 -19.40 4.94
N ILE A 223 -9.84 -20.33 4.16
CA ILE A 223 -10.53 -21.57 4.54
C ILE A 223 -10.19 -22.60 3.46
#